data_AF-A0A6J4NND6-F1
#
_entry.id   AF-A0A6J4NND6-F1
#
_cell.length_a   1.000
_cell.length_b   1.000
_cell.length_c   1.000
_cell.angle_alpha   90.00
_cell.angle_beta   90.00
_cell.angle_gamma   90.00
#
_symmetry.space_group_name_H-M   'P 1'
#
loop_
_entity.id
_entity.type
_entity.pdbx_description
1 polymer ?
#
loop_
_entity_poly.entity_id
_entity_poly.type
_entity_poly.pdbx_seq_one_letter_code
_entity_poly.pdbx_strand_id
1 'polypeptide(L)'
;MAKKKGKKSGEKARDAALATLTKPDAKVRDYDAHVLVCKGGDCKKRGSKDVQKALKSELRAGGMNGDVRMDSVECLGLCKHGPNVVVYPSGTWYLGVIEQDAPEIVEKHLKNGEPVEHLAAEFRPRKKRR
;
A
#
# COMPACT_ATOMS: atom_id res chain seq x y z
N MET A 1 -20.76 -25.00 -3.08
CA MET A 1 -19.62 -25.61 -2.36
C MET A 1 -18.36 -25.06 -3.05
N ALA A 2 -17.49 -24.20 -2.50
CA ALA A 2 -16.85 -24.21 -1.20
C ALA A 2 -16.52 -22.78 -0.72
N LYS A 3 -16.72 -22.56 0.58
CA LYS A 3 -16.46 -21.33 1.33
C LYS A 3 -14.95 -21.08 1.45
N LYS A 4 -14.43 -19.99 0.89
CA LYS A 4 -13.05 -19.49 1.17
C LYS A 4 -13.07 -18.58 2.42
N LYS A 5 -13.45 -19.16 3.58
CA LYS A 5 -13.33 -18.51 4.90
C LYS A 5 -11.92 -18.75 5.45
N GLY A 6 -10.98 -17.84 5.18
CA GLY A 6 -9.61 -18.00 5.69
C GLY A 6 -8.81 -16.72 5.96
N LYS A 7 -9.22 -15.56 5.42
CA LYS A 7 -8.42 -14.31 5.53
C LYS A 7 -8.67 -13.50 6.82
N LYS A 8 -9.85 -13.64 7.44
CA LYS A 8 -10.25 -12.85 8.63
C LYS A 8 -9.50 -13.18 9.93
N SER A 9 -8.82 -14.32 10.04
CA SER A 9 -8.18 -14.75 11.30
C SER A 9 -6.80 -14.11 11.53
N GLY A 10 -6.03 -13.84 10.47
CA GLY A 10 -4.70 -13.25 10.57
C GLY A 10 -4.70 -11.73 10.79
N GLU A 11 -5.69 -11.04 10.22
CA GLU A 11 -5.89 -9.58 10.37
C GLU A 11 -6.23 -9.24 11.83
N LYS A 12 -7.26 -9.91 12.39
CA LYS A 12 -7.63 -9.80 13.81
C LYS A 12 -6.49 -10.09 14.79
N ALA A 13 -5.60 -11.03 14.47
CA ALA A 13 -4.49 -11.38 15.34
C ALA A 13 -3.39 -10.29 15.36
N ARG A 14 -3.17 -9.60 14.25
CA ARG A 14 -2.23 -8.45 14.17
C ARG A 14 -2.81 -7.22 14.84
N ASP A 15 -4.10 -6.96 14.66
CA ASP A 15 -4.80 -5.85 15.32
C ASP A 15 -4.79 -6.02 16.85
N ALA A 16 -5.02 -7.26 17.33
CA ALA A 16 -4.91 -7.58 18.74
C ALA A 16 -3.47 -7.40 19.29
N ALA A 17 -2.44 -7.70 18.50
CA ALA A 17 -1.04 -7.53 18.90
C ALA A 17 -0.60 -6.06 18.90
N LEU A 18 -1.09 -5.24 17.96
CA LEU A 18 -0.84 -3.79 17.93
C LEU A 18 -1.54 -3.09 19.11
N ALA A 19 -2.69 -3.59 19.56
CA ALA A 19 -3.40 -3.06 20.72
C ALA A 19 -2.66 -3.26 22.06
N THR A 20 -1.74 -4.24 22.14
CA THR A 20 -0.94 -4.51 23.35
C THR A 20 0.34 -3.68 23.46
N LEU A 21 0.68 -2.85 22.47
CA LEU A 21 1.85 -1.97 22.53
C LEU A 21 1.51 -0.68 23.27
N THR A 22 2.30 -0.33 24.29
CA THR A 22 2.25 0.98 24.94
C THR A 22 2.69 2.05 23.96
N LYS A 23 1.76 2.95 23.58
CA LYS A 23 2.07 4.05 22.66
C LYS A 23 3.02 5.05 23.37
N PRO A 24 4.11 5.50 22.73
CA PRO A 24 4.94 6.56 23.26
C PRO A 24 4.17 7.89 23.32
N ASP A 25 4.55 8.82 24.21
CA ASP A 25 3.92 10.15 24.39
C ASP A 25 4.05 11.10 23.17
N ALA A 26 4.63 10.62 22.06
CA ALA A 26 4.73 11.37 20.83
C ALA A 26 3.34 11.62 20.24
N LYS A 27 3.00 12.90 20.04
CA LYS A 27 1.77 13.31 19.34
C LYS A 27 1.93 13.06 17.84
N VAL A 28 1.50 11.89 17.39
CA VAL A 28 1.45 11.52 15.97
C VAL A 28 -0.01 11.53 15.52
N ARG A 29 -0.27 12.01 14.30
CA ARG A 29 -1.61 11.86 13.69
C ARG A 29 -1.87 10.39 13.39
N ASP A 30 -3.07 9.93 13.67
CA ASP A 30 -3.54 8.66 13.15
C ASP A 30 -3.77 8.79 11.64
N TYR A 31 -3.46 7.70 10.92
CA TYR A 31 -3.68 7.57 9.47
C TYR A 31 -4.34 6.23 9.22
N ASP A 32 -5.33 6.21 8.33
CA ASP A 32 -6.06 5.00 7.93
C ASP A 32 -5.21 4.10 7.04
N ALA A 33 -4.33 4.70 6.23
CA ALA A 33 -3.42 3.98 5.35
C ALA A 33 -2.04 4.63 5.27
N HIS A 34 -1.02 3.80 5.04
CA HIS A 34 0.35 4.25 4.74
C HIS A 34 0.78 3.72 3.37
N VAL A 35 0.96 4.63 2.43
CA VAL A 35 1.37 4.37 1.06
C VAL A 35 2.87 4.62 0.91
N LEU A 36 3.61 3.59 0.53
CA LEU A 36 5.04 3.67 0.28
C LEU A 36 5.29 3.60 -1.22
N VAL A 37 5.89 4.66 -1.79
CA VAL A 37 6.22 4.72 -3.22
C VAL A 37 7.72 4.52 -3.42
N CYS A 38 8.11 3.54 -4.23
CA CYS A 38 9.51 3.25 -4.50
C CYS A 38 10.16 4.36 -5.33
N LYS A 39 11.24 4.96 -4.80
CA LYS A 39 12.11 5.93 -5.47
C LYS A 39 13.51 5.38 -5.76
N GLY A 40 13.66 4.05 -5.82
CA GLY A 40 14.87 3.39 -6.31
C GLY A 40 15.18 3.78 -7.77
N GLY A 41 16.42 3.59 -8.20
CA GLY A 41 16.90 4.06 -9.52
C GLY A 41 16.02 3.64 -10.70
N ASP A 42 15.60 2.38 -10.76
CA ASP A 42 14.75 1.87 -11.86
C ASP A 42 13.32 2.40 -11.78
N CYS A 43 12.74 2.51 -10.58
CA CYS A 43 11.40 3.07 -10.41
C CYS A 43 11.37 4.56 -10.78
N LYS A 44 12.41 5.33 -10.42
CA LYS A 44 12.57 6.73 -10.84
C LYS A 44 12.61 6.87 -12.36
N LYS A 45 13.42 6.04 -13.05
CA LYS A 45 13.51 6.04 -14.52
C LYS A 45 12.19 5.68 -15.21
N ARG A 46 11.31 4.95 -14.51
CA ARG A 46 10.00 4.53 -14.99
C ARG A 46 8.85 5.45 -14.54
N GLY A 47 9.14 6.66 -14.04
CA GLY A 47 8.10 7.64 -13.71
C GLY A 47 7.51 7.53 -12.31
N SER A 48 8.20 6.92 -11.33
CA SER A 48 7.63 6.80 -9.98
C SER A 48 7.37 8.14 -9.27
N LYS A 49 8.06 9.21 -9.69
CA LYS A 49 7.82 10.57 -9.20
C LYS A 49 6.45 11.08 -9.67
N ASP A 50 6.09 10.79 -10.91
CA ASP A 50 4.84 11.25 -11.49
C ASP A 50 3.66 10.44 -10.94
N VAL A 51 3.84 9.12 -10.77
CA VAL A 51 2.91 8.27 -10.01
C VAL A 51 2.65 8.83 -8.61
N GLN A 52 3.71 9.21 -7.88
CA GLN A 52 3.54 9.81 -6.56
C GLN A 52 2.77 11.14 -6.60
N LYS A 53 3.03 11.97 -7.61
CA LYS A 53 2.34 13.25 -7.80
C LYS A 53 0.86 13.04 -8.11
N ALA A 54 0.55 12.10 -9.00
CA ALA A 54 -0.82 11.72 -9.35
C ALA A 54 -1.57 11.23 -8.11
N LEU A 55 -1.03 10.27 -7.36
CA LEU A 55 -1.65 9.77 -6.12
C LEU A 55 -1.89 10.89 -5.09
N LYS A 56 -0.95 11.81 -4.90
CA LYS A 56 -1.14 12.97 -4.01
C LYS A 56 -2.22 13.93 -4.50
N SER A 57 -2.33 14.12 -5.82
CA SER A 57 -3.35 14.97 -6.43
C SER A 57 -4.74 14.39 -6.19
N GLU A 58 -4.91 13.10 -6.45
CA GLU A 58 -6.16 12.37 -6.25
C GLU A 58 -6.58 12.34 -4.77
N LEU A 59 -5.64 12.12 -3.84
CA LEU A 59 -5.92 12.19 -2.40
C LEU A 59 -6.39 13.58 -1.97
N ARG A 60 -5.83 14.65 -2.54
CA ARG A 60 -6.28 16.03 -2.27
C ARG A 60 -7.66 16.30 -2.86
N ALA A 61 -7.92 15.86 -4.09
CA ALA A 61 -9.21 16.00 -4.75
C ALA A 61 -10.32 15.25 -3.99
N GLY A 62 -9.99 14.09 -3.41
CA GLY A 62 -10.90 13.30 -2.58
C GLY A 62 -11.03 13.77 -1.13
N GLY A 63 -10.30 14.81 -0.70
CA GLY A 63 -10.33 15.30 0.69
C GLY A 63 -9.60 14.42 1.71
N MET A 64 -8.83 13.42 1.26
CA MET A 64 -8.22 12.37 2.10
C MET A 64 -6.75 12.63 2.46
N ASN A 65 -6.25 13.84 2.20
CA ASN A 65 -4.85 14.20 2.44
C ASN A 65 -4.45 14.15 3.93
N GLY A 66 -5.45 14.11 4.84
CA GLY A 66 -5.26 13.96 6.28
C GLY A 66 -5.28 12.52 6.79
N ASP A 67 -5.77 11.58 5.99
CA ASP A 67 -6.10 10.21 6.38
C ASP A 67 -5.07 9.21 5.84
N VAL A 68 -4.43 9.54 4.72
CA VAL A 68 -3.41 8.70 4.09
C VAL A 68 -2.03 9.34 4.25
N ARG A 69 -1.12 8.64 4.95
CA ARG A 69 0.30 8.98 4.95
C ARG A 69 0.93 8.46 3.67
N MET A 70 1.71 9.29 2.98
CA MET A 70 2.46 8.86 1.81
C MET A 70 3.94 9.23 1.92
N ASP A 71 4.81 8.24 1.78
CA ASP A 71 6.25 8.41 1.86
C ASP A 71 6.97 7.77 0.66
N SER A 72 8.07 8.40 0.24
CA SER A 72 8.96 7.81 -0.77
C SER A 72 10.04 6.98 -0.10
N VAL A 73 10.16 5.71 -0.50
CA VAL A 73 11.13 4.76 0.07
C VAL A 73 12.19 4.38 -0.95
N GLU A 74 13.35 3.93 -0.47
CA GLU A 74 14.40 3.38 -1.34
C GLU A 74 13.95 2.06 -2.01
N CYS A 75 14.88 1.38 -2.69
CA CYS A 75 14.57 0.18 -3.47
C CYS A 75 13.84 -0.90 -2.64
N LEU A 76 12.70 -1.36 -3.16
CA LEU A 76 11.90 -2.45 -2.59
C LEU A 76 12.23 -3.85 -3.17
N GLY A 77 13.27 -3.96 -4.01
CA GLY A 77 13.79 -5.24 -4.52
C GLY A 77 13.08 -5.80 -5.77
N LEU A 78 11.96 -5.22 -6.20
CA LEU A 78 11.19 -5.67 -7.38
C LEU A 78 11.40 -4.74 -8.60
N CYS A 79 12.66 -4.37 -8.90
CA CYS A 79 12.96 -3.37 -9.94
C CYS A 79 12.41 -3.71 -11.33
N LYS A 80 12.37 -5.00 -11.70
CA LYS A 80 11.87 -5.46 -13.00
C LYS A 80 10.40 -5.13 -13.24
N HIS A 81 9.65 -4.93 -12.17
CA HIS A 81 8.22 -4.64 -12.21
C HIS A 81 7.89 -3.23 -11.70
N GLY A 82 8.88 -2.33 -11.61
CA GLY A 82 8.62 -0.95 -11.17
C GLY A 82 7.81 -0.13 -12.18
N PRO A 83 7.19 1.00 -11.77
CA PRO A 83 7.14 1.56 -10.42
C PRO A 83 6.37 0.70 -9.40
N ASN A 84 6.89 0.61 -8.17
CA ASN A 84 6.31 -0.20 -7.10
C ASN A 84 5.69 0.67 -6.01
N VAL A 85 4.50 0.31 -5.56
CA VAL A 85 3.77 0.97 -4.46
C VAL A 85 3.30 -0.08 -3.46
N VAL A 86 3.38 0.20 -2.16
CA VAL A 86 2.87 -0.69 -1.11
C VAL A 86 1.90 0.06 -0.22
N VAL A 87 0.76 -0.56 0.08
CA VAL A 87 -0.28 0.05 0.93
C VAL A 87 -0.46 -0.77 2.20
N TYR A 88 -0.16 -0.16 3.34
CA TYR A 88 -0.47 -0.67 4.68
C TYR A 88 -1.76 -0.04 5.22
N PRO A 89 -2.52 -0.74 6.10
CA PRO A 89 -2.19 -2.00 6.79
C PRO A 89 -2.42 -3.28 5.95
N SER A 90 -3.16 -3.19 4.84
CA SER A 90 -3.53 -4.34 3.99
C SER A 90 -2.32 -5.17 3.51
N GLY A 91 -1.14 -4.54 3.38
CA GLY A 91 0.07 -5.17 2.87
C GLY A 91 0.00 -5.46 1.36
N THR A 92 -0.85 -4.72 0.64
CA THR A 92 -1.03 -4.88 -0.80
C THR A 92 0.13 -4.25 -1.54
N TRP A 93 0.72 -5.00 -2.47
CA TRP A 93 1.77 -4.52 -3.37
C TRP A 93 1.17 -4.23 -4.73
N TYR A 94 1.43 -3.05 -5.27
CA TYR A 94 1.13 -2.67 -6.64
C TYR A 94 2.44 -2.59 -7.41
N LEU A 95 2.47 -3.25 -8.58
CA LEU A 95 3.64 -3.31 -9.44
C LEU A 95 3.27 -2.73 -10.80
N GLY A 96 4.23 -2.07 -11.44
CA GLY A 96 4.07 -1.50 -12.79
C GLY A 96 3.12 -0.31 -12.83
N VAL A 97 2.92 0.37 -11.71
CA VAL A 97 1.95 1.46 -11.58
C VAL A 97 2.31 2.62 -12.51
N ILE A 98 1.34 3.11 -13.25
CA ILE A 98 1.43 4.34 -14.04
C ILE A 98 0.55 5.44 -13.46
N GLU A 99 0.72 6.68 -13.92
CA GLU A 99 -0.02 7.85 -13.41
C GLU A 99 -1.54 7.68 -13.54
N GLN A 100 -1.98 7.02 -14.61
CA GLN A 100 -3.37 6.77 -14.95
C GLN A 100 -4.07 5.79 -14.00
N ASP A 101 -3.30 5.00 -13.26
CA ASP A 101 -3.85 4.06 -12.27
C ASP A 101 -4.16 4.74 -10.93
N ALA A 102 -3.60 5.94 -10.71
CA ALA A 102 -3.72 6.64 -9.42
C ALA A 102 -5.18 6.90 -8.99
N PRO A 103 -6.11 7.35 -9.87
CA PRO A 103 -7.50 7.55 -9.49
C PRO A 103 -8.15 6.24 -9.02
N GLU A 104 -7.92 5.14 -9.72
CA GLU A 104 -8.49 3.83 -9.37
C GLU A 104 -7.94 3.30 -8.03
N ILE A 105 -6.63 3.45 -7.79
CA ILE A 105 -6.00 3.07 -6.52
C ILE A 105 -6.58 3.87 -5.35
N VAL A 106 -6.77 5.18 -5.52
CA VAL A 106 -7.32 6.05 -4.47
C VAL A 106 -8.79 5.71 -4.21
N GLU A 107 -9.60 5.58 -5.26
CA GLU A 107 -11.03 5.34 -5.14
C GLU A 107 -11.34 3.94 -4.61
N LYS A 108 -10.81 2.88 -5.22
CA LYS A 108 -11.13 1.51 -4.80
C LYS A 108 -10.40 1.14 -3.52
N HIS A 109 -9.09 1.37 -3.46
CA HIS A 109 -8.32 0.82 -2.36
C HIS A 109 -8.25 1.73 -1.15
N LEU A 110 -7.86 2.99 -1.33
CA LEU A 110 -7.65 3.88 -0.19
C LEU A 110 -8.97 4.36 0.43
N LYS A 111 -10.02 4.55 -0.39
CA LYS A 111 -11.34 5.00 0.08
C LYS A 111 -12.27 3.84 0.45
N ASN A 112 -12.36 2.81 -0.38
CA ASN A 112 -13.29 1.69 -0.14
C ASN A 112 -12.65 0.45 0.49
N GLY A 113 -11.32 0.41 0.64
CA GLY A 113 -10.61 -0.71 1.23
C GLY A 113 -10.43 -1.92 0.28
N GLU A 114 -10.77 -1.77 -1.00
CA GLU A 114 -10.75 -2.86 -1.99
C GLU A 114 -9.51 -2.78 -2.89
N PRO A 115 -8.61 -3.78 -2.86
CA PRO A 115 -7.43 -3.79 -3.72
C PRO A 115 -7.76 -3.78 -5.21
N VAL A 116 -6.96 -3.07 -6.02
CA VAL A 116 -7.06 -3.10 -7.48
C VAL A 116 -6.42 -4.40 -8.00
N GLU A 117 -7.23 -5.44 -8.21
CA GLU A 117 -6.75 -6.81 -8.42
C GLU A 117 -5.79 -6.98 -9.60
N HIS A 118 -5.97 -6.22 -10.69
CA HIS A 118 -5.14 -6.34 -11.88
C HIS A 118 -3.75 -5.70 -11.73
N LEU A 119 -3.58 -4.78 -10.77
CA LEU A 119 -2.31 -4.16 -10.42
C LEU A 119 -1.65 -4.83 -9.21
N ALA A 120 -2.47 -5.48 -8.37
CA ALA A 120 -2.01 -6.08 -7.13
C ALA A 120 -1.15 -7.33 -7.39
N ALA A 121 0.03 -7.38 -6.78
CA ALA A 121 0.90 -8.54 -6.86
C ALA A 121 0.26 -9.76 -6.16
N GLU A 122 0.42 -10.93 -6.77
CA GLU A 122 0.03 -12.19 -6.14
C GLU A 122 0.89 -12.46 -4.90
N PHE A 123 0.26 -12.62 -3.75
CA PHE A 123 0.94 -13.02 -2.52
C PHE A 123 1.42 -14.48 -2.62
N ARG A 124 2.73 -14.69 -2.75
CA ARG A 124 3.35 -16.02 -2.69
C ARG A 124 3.97 -16.27 -1.31
N PRO A 125 3.40 -17.17 -0.48
CA PRO A 125 3.95 -17.45 0.84
C PRO A 125 5.36 -18.02 0.71
N ARG A 126 6.28 -17.51 1.53
CA ARG A 126 7.66 -18.01 1.57
C ARG A 126 7.64 -19.50 1.90
N LYS A 127 8.22 -20.33 1.03
CA LYS A 127 8.41 -21.77 1.32
C LYS A 127 9.16 -21.89 2.65
N LYS A 128 8.66 -22.71 3.60
CA LYS A 128 9.37 -22.97 4.85
C LYS A 128 10.79 -23.41 4.51
N ARG A 129 11.80 -22.69 5.01
CA ARG A 129 13.18 -23.15 4.95
C ARG A 129 13.22 -24.42 5.81
N ARG A 130 13.63 -25.52 5.19
CA ARG A 130 13.83 -26.82 5.84
C ARG A 130 15.04 -26.74 6.75
#